data_AF-A0A6P8CBI1-F1
#
_entry.id   AF-A0A6P8CBI1-F1
#
_cell.length_a   1.000
_cell.length_b   1.000
_cell.length_c   1.000
_cell.angle_alpha   90.00
_cell.angle_beta   90.00
_cell.angle_gamma   90.00
#
_symmetry.space_group_name_H-M   'P 1'
#
loop_
_entity.id
_entity.type
_entity.pdbx_description
1 polymer ?
#
loop_
_entity_poly.entity_id
_entity_poly.type
_entity_poly.pdbx_seq_one_letter_code
_entity_poly.pdbx_strand_id
1 'polypeptide(L)'
;MNASLAPGSELWMFNEVQEYEREKKLTDGGLDLGRLANIQLVHRVGNTVTRRHLESLPPESFDSILVLPDESREDSAIQADSRSLATLLLIRDIQAKRLPRREATVSQSHRGSFSQGSCMREKQQASNRSVIISEILDPRTKYLLSETKISDCVSPNELVSMALAMVVEDRQINVVLEELFAEEGNEWQIREADLYLHEGEELSFYQILLRARQRREIVIGYRLFNAEKAVINPPAKTKNRRWSVKDAFVVIAEME
;
A
#
# COMPACT_ATOMS: atom_id res chain seq x y z
N MET A 1 13.46 -11.78 0.37
CA MET A 1 12.08 -11.32 0.15
C MET A 1 11.25 -12.36 -0.57
N ASN A 2 11.82 -13.51 -0.98
CA ASN A 2 11.08 -14.49 -1.79
C ASN A 2 10.10 -15.33 -0.97
N ALA A 3 10.44 -15.67 0.27
CA ALA A 3 9.67 -16.64 1.05
C ALA A 3 8.25 -16.16 1.37
N SER A 4 8.07 -14.85 1.56
CA SER A 4 6.82 -14.21 1.99
C SER A 4 5.80 -13.99 0.87
N LEU A 5 6.19 -14.20 -0.39
CA LEU A 5 5.30 -14.02 -1.54
C LEU A 5 4.68 -15.35 -1.96
N ALA A 6 3.40 -15.32 -2.33
CA ALA A 6 2.71 -16.51 -2.82
C ALA A 6 3.42 -17.09 -4.06
N PRO A 7 3.55 -18.43 -4.17
CA PRO A 7 4.16 -19.05 -5.35
C PRO A 7 3.47 -18.62 -6.64
N GLY A 8 4.27 -18.23 -7.64
CA GLY A 8 3.76 -17.73 -8.92
C GLY A 8 3.46 -16.23 -8.94
N SER A 9 3.91 -15.48 -7.94
CA SER A 9 3.84 -14.02 -7.95
C SER A 9 4.67 -13.44 -9.10
N GLU A 10 4.23 -12.33 -9.68
CA GLU A 10 4.96 -11.65 -10.76
C GLU A 10 5.49 -10.30 -10.30
N LEU A 11 6.78 -10.03 -10.50
CA LEU A 11 7.39 -8.72 -10.28
C LEU A 11 7.71 -8.07 -11.62
N TRP A 12 6.91 -7.06 -11.98
CA TRP A 12 7.08 -6.31 -13.21
C TRP A 12 8.01 -5.12 -13.02
N MET A 13 9.14 -5.12 -13.71
CA MET A 13 10.09 -4.01 -13.72
C MET A 13 9.93 -3.17 -14.99
N PHE A 14 9.45 -1.94 -14.83
CA PHE A 14 9.28 -0.98 -15.92
C PHE A 14 10.18 0.25 -15.74
N ASN A 15 11.21 0.36 -16.58
CA ASN A 15 12.13 1.50 -16.62
C ASN A 15 12.84 1.58 -17.98
N GLU A 16 13.69 2.58 -18.20
CA GLU A 16 14.36 2.79 -19.49
C GLU A 16 15.64 1.95 -19.69
N VAL A 17 16.15 1.32 -18.62
CA VAL A 17 17.38 0.51 -18.69
C VAL A 17 17.12 -0.72 -19.55
N GLN A 18 18.08 -1.11 -20.40
CA GLN A 18 17.91 -2.31 -21.23
C GLN A 18 17.90 -3.59 -20.37
N GLU A 19 17.16 -4.60 -20.79
CA GLU A 19 16.96 -5.84 -20.02
C GLU A 19 18.29 -6.50 -19.62
N TYR A 20 19.21 -6.65 -20.57
CA TYR A 20 20.54 -7.24 -20.31
C TYR A 20 21.36 -6.45 -19.27
N GLU A 21 21.22 -5.12 -19.25
CA GLU A 21 21.93 -4.28 -18.27
C GLU A 21 21.31 -4.39 -16.89
N ARG A 22 19.99 -4.60 -16.81
CA ARG A 22 19.29 -4.80 -15.54
C ARG A 22 19.71 -6.12 -14.90
N GLU A 23 19.68 -7.20 -15.67
CA GLU A 23 20.11 -8.51 -15.16
C GLU A 23 21.54 -8.44 -14.64
N LYS A 24 22.44 -7.81 -15.40
CA LYS A 24 23.81 -7.57 -14.95
C LYS A 24 23.86 -6.77 -13.65
N LYS A 25 23.15 -5.65 -13.55
CA LYS A 25 23.10 -4.83 -12.32
C LYS A 25 22.55 -5.61 -11.11
N LEU A 26 21.55 -6.45 -11.32
CA LEU A 26 20.96 -7.28 -10.27
C LEU A 26 21.97 -8.33 -9.79
N THR A 27 22.65 -9.02 -10.71
CA THR A 27 23.68 -10.01 -10.38
C THR A 27 24.91 -9.37 -9.73
N ASP A 28 25.37 -8.22 -10.25
CA ASP A 28 26.46 -7.43 -9.65
C ASP A 28 26.09 -6.94 -8.23
N GLY A 29 24.80 -6.68 -7.99
CA GLY A 29 24.24 -6.36 -6.68
C GLY A 29 24.03 -7.58 -5.75
N GLY A 30 24.42 -8.78 -6.18
CA GLY A 30 24.35 -10.01 -5.39
C GLY A 30 23.02 -10.77 -5.50
N LEU A 31 22.10 -10.37 -6.39
CA LEU A 31 20.85 -11.10 -6.61
C LEU A 31 21.06 -12.27 -7.59
N ASP A 32 20.86 -13.49 -7.11
CA ASP A 32 20.86 -14.69 -7.94
C ASP A 32 19.45 -14.96 -8.49
N LEU A 33 19.26 -14.61 -9.77
CA LEU A 33 18.00 -14.76 -10.49
C LEU A 33 17.55 -16.24 -10.59
N GLY A 34 18.48 -17.19 -10.56
CA GLY A 34 18.18 -18.63 -10.64
C GLY A 34 17.63 -19.21 -9.34
N ARG A 35 17.78 -18.49 -8.22
CA ARG A 35 17.31 -18.91 -6.89
C ARG A 35 15.97 -18.30 -6.49
N LEU A 36 15.31 -17.59 -7.41
CA LEU A 36 13.98 -17.03 -7.17
C LEU A 36 12.96 -18.17 -7.15
N ALA A 37 12.35 -18.40 -5.98
CA ALA A 37 11.42 -19.52 -5.77
C ALA A 37 9.95 -19.15 -6.05
N ASN A 38 9.53 -17.97 -5.58
CA ASN A 38 8.12 -17.59 -5.58
C ASN A 38 7.77 -16.48 -6.57
N ILE A 39 8.77 -15.73 -7.05
CA ILE A 39 8.59 -14.60 -7.97
C ILE A 39 9.15 -14.89 -9.36
N GLN A 40 8.39 -14.47 -10.37
CA GLN A 40 8.85 -14.36 -11.75
C GLN A 40 9.11 -12.90 -12.09
N LEU A 41 10.30 -12.60 -12.62
CA LEU A 41 10.63 -11.27 -13.10
C LEU A 41 10.08 -11.06 -14.51
N VAL A 42 9.37 -9.95 -14.72
CA VAL A 42 8.89 -9.53 -16.03
C VAL A 42 9.48 -8.18 -16.38
N HIS A 43 10.27 -8.14 -17.45
CA HIS A 43 10.98 -6.94 -17.86
C HIS A 43 10.21 -6.19 -18.95
N ARG A 44 10.04 -4.87 -18.75
CA ARG A 44 9.50 -3.95 -19.75
C ARG A 44 10.37 -2.71 -19.84
N VAL A 45 10.76 -2.35 -21.06
CA VAL A 45 11.56 -1.16 -21.34
C VAL A 45 10.64 0.00 -21.73
N GLY A 46 10.77 1.13 -21.04
CA GLY A 46 10.02 2.32 -21.37
C GLY A 46 10.24 3.47 -20.39
N ASN A 47 9.86 4.66 -20.84
CA ASN A 47 9.89 5.88 -20.03
C ASN A 47 8.59 6.03 -19.23
N THR A 48 8.72 6.16 -17.91
CA THR A 48 7.64 6.30 -16.92
C THR A 48 6.79 7.57 -17.07
N VAL A 49 7.35 8.66 -17.60
CA VAL A 49 6.59 9.90 -17.84
C VAL A 49 5.94 9.93 -19.23
N THR A 50 6.15 8.89 -20.05
CA THR A 50 5.54 8.79 -21.39
C THR A 50 4.28 7.95 -21.35
N ARG A 51 3.11 8.60 -21.50
CA ARG A 51 1.79 7.94 -21.49
C ARG A 51 1.71 6.71 -22.39
N ARG A 52 2.18 6.80 -23.64
CA ARG A 52 2.11 5.69 -24.61
C ARG A 52 2.83 4.44 -24.13
N HIS A 53 3.94 4.59 -23.38
CA HIS A 53 4.66 3.45 -22.83
C HIS A 53 3.93 2.84 -21.63
N LEU A 54 3.39 3.66 -20.73
CA LEU A 54 2.56 3.18 -19.63
C LEU A 54 1.27 2.50 -20.13
N GLU A 55 0.70 2.96 -21.23
CA GLU A 55 -0.45 2.32 -21.89
C GLU A 55 -0.10 0.94 -22.47
N SER A 56 1.16 0.60 -22.69
CA SER A 56 1.53 -0.77 -23.07
C SER A 56 1.41 -1.77 -21.92
N LEU A 57 1.33 -1.28 -20.68
CA LEU A 57 1.17 -2.10 -19.48
C LEU A 57 -0.33 -2.29 -19.15
N PRO A 58 -0.67 -3.33 -18.38
CA PRO A 58 -1.99 -3.53 -17.79
C PRO A 58 -2.03 -3.01 -16.32
N PRO A 59 -2.03 -1.68 -16.07
CA PRO A 59 -2.00 -1.15 -14.69
C PRO A 59 -3.22 -1.57 -13.85
N GLU A 60 -4.30 -2.04 -14.47
CA GLU A 60 -5.50 -2.52 -13.78
C GLU A 60 -5.37 -3.94 -13.23
N SER A 61 -4.39 -4.74 -13.70
CA SER A 61 -4.18 -6.11 -13.25
C SER A 61 -3.19 -6.22 -12.10
N PHE A 62 -2.46 -5.17 -11.76
CA PHE A 62 -1.50 -5.19 -10.66
C PHE A 62 -2.21 -4.97 -9.32
N ASP A 63 -1.88 -5.79 -8.33
CA ASP A 63 -2.37 -5.60 -6.95
C ASP A 63 -1.76 -4.34 -6.32
N SER A 64 -0.45 -4.13 -6.56
CA SER A 64 0.31 -2.98 -6.07
C SER A 64 1.26 -2.46 -7.13
N ILE A 65 1.42 -1.14 -7.19
CA ILE A 65 2.36 -0.44 -8.07
C ILE A 65 3.24 0.45 -7.20
N LEU A 66 4.56 0.22 -7.27
CA LEU A 66 5.55 1.07 -6.61
C LEU A 66 6.18 2.01 -7.63
N VAL A 67 6.07 3.31 -7.39
CA VAL A 67 6.73 4.36 -8.19
C VAL A 67 7.95 4.82 -7.41
N LEU A 68 9.12 4.43 -7.92
CA LEU A 68 10.42 4.72 -7.30
C LEU A 68 11.14 5.83 -8.10
N PRO A 69 11.73 6.84 -7.42
CA PRO A 69 12.57 7.84 -8.06
C PRO A 69 13.83 7.20 -8.65
N ASP A 70 14.33 7.75 -9.75
CA ASP A 70 15.57 7.28 -10.37
C ASP A 70 16.72 8.22 -10.00
N GLU A 71 17.26 8.04 -8.79
CA GLU A 71 18.34 8.88 -8.24
C GLU A 71 19.59 8.90 -9.14
N SER A 72 19.80 7.86 -9.95
CA SER A 72 20.97 7.77 -10.82
C SER A 72 20.94 8.74 -12.00
N ARG A 73 19.78 9.38 -12.26
CA ARG A 73 19.55 10.22 -13.44
C ARG A 73 19.25 11.66 -13.13
N GLU A 74 18.95 11.98 -11.88
CA GLU A 74 18.40 13.28 -11.51
C GLU A 74 19.35 14.05 -10.60
N ASP A 75 19.64 15.29 -11.01
CA ASP A 75 20.56 16.17 -10.30
C ASP A 75 19.97 16.70 -8.98
N SER A 76 18.68 16.47 -8.73
CA SER A 76 17.98 16.94 -7.53
C SER A 76 16.76 16.10 -7.16
N ALA A 77 16.52 15.97 -5.85
CA ALA A 77 15.33 15.32 -5.28
C ALA A 77 14.01 15.90 -5.83
N ILE A 78 13.96 17.20 -6.10
CA ILE A 78 12.76 17.88 -6.62
C ILE A 78 12.40 17.39 -8.03
N GLN A 79 13.41 17.14 -8.90
CA GLN A 79 13.16 16.61 -10.23
C GLN A 79 12.64 15.16 -10.15
N ALA A 80 13.22 14.37 -9.25
CA ALA A 80 12.79 13.00 -8.98
C ALA A 80 11.35 12.92 -8.52
N ASP A 81 10.98 13.74 -7.54
CA ASP A 81 9.61 13.82 -7.06
C ASP A 81 8.65 14.24 -8.19
N SER A 82 9.07 15.18 -9.05
CA SER A 82 8.27 15.62 -10.18
C SER A 82 7.98 14.48 -11.16
N ARG A 83 8.97 13.62 -11.47
CA ARG A 83 8.76 12.45 -12.34
C ARG A 83 7.92 11.38 -11.67
N SER A 84 8.13 11.10 -10.38
CA SER A 84 7.32 10.15 -9.62
C SER A 84 5.85 10.57 -9.60
N LEU A 85 5.58 11.85 -9.34
CA LEU A 85 4.22 12.41 -9.37
C LEU A 85 3.61 12.39 -10.77
N ALA A 86 4.38 12.74 -11.80
CA ALA A 86 3.90 12.68 -13.18
C ALA A 86 3.50 11.24 -13.56
N THR A 87 4.33 10.26 -13.21
CA THR A 87 4.07 8.82 -13.45
C THR A 87 2.80 8.37 -12.74
N LEU A 88 2.67 8.69 -11.46
CA LEU A 88 1.51 8.40 -10.63
C LEU A 88 0.20 8.98 -11.21
N LEU A 89 0.22 10.26 -11.59
CA LEU A 89 -0.93 10.93 -12.21
C LEU A 89 -1.29 10.29 -13.55
N LEU A 90 -0.30 9.93 -14.37
CA LEU A 90 -0.52 9.26 -15.64
C LEU A 90 -1.15 7.87 -15.46
N ILE A 91 -0.67 7.07 -14.50
CA ILE A 91 -1.25 5.76 -14.20
C ILE A 91 -2.71 5.90 -13.78
N ARG A 92 -3.01 6.83 -12.87
CA ARG A 92 -4.40 7.09 -12.43
C ARG A 92 -5.30 7.55 -13.58
N ASP A 93 -4.81 8.42 -14.47
CA ASP A 93 -5.58 8.84 -15.65
C ASP A 93 -5.81 7.70 -16.66
N ILE A 94 -4.81 6.83 -16.86
CA ILE A 94 -4.93 5.65 -17.73
C ILE A 94 -5.99 4.69 -17.18
N GLN A 95 -5.92 4.34 -15.88
CA GLN A 95 -6.90 3.48 -15.22
C GLN A 95 -8.31 4.08 -15.31
N ALA A 96 -8.46 5.38 -15.06
CA ALA A 96 -9.74 6.08 -15.13
C ALA A 96 -10.37 6.05 -16.53
N LYS A 97 -9.56 6.07 -17.59
CA LYS A 97 -10.03 6.03 -18.99
C LYS A 97 -10.37 4.63 -19.48
N ARG A 98 -9.67 3.61 -18.97
CA ARG A 98 -9.85 2.20 -19.37
C ARG A 98 -10.97 1.51 -18.62
N LEU A 99 -11.36 2.02 -17.46
CA LEU A 99 -12.58 1.59 -16.78
C LEU A 99 -13.78 1.89 -17.68
N PRO A 100 -14.61 0.88 -18.02
CA PRO A 100 -15.85 1.13 -18.73
C PRO A 100 -16.65 2.11 -17.88
N ARG A 101 -16.90 3.30 -18.44
CA ARG A 101 -17.88 4.24 -17.90
C ARG A 101 -19.16 3.43 -17.79
N ARG A 102 -19.54 2.98 -16.58
CA ARG A 102 -20.81 2.28 -16.34
C ARG A 102 -21.85 3.13 -17.03
N GLU A 103 -22.33 2.68 -18.18
CA GLU A 103 -23.38 3.34 -18.91
C GLU A 103 -24.52 3.40 -17.92
N ALA A 104 -24.90 4.62 -17.56
CA ALA A 104 -26.17 4.84 -16.90
C ALA A 104 -27.20 4.21 -17.84
N THR A 105 -27.75 3.07 -17.46
CA THR A 105 -28.95 2.53 -18.05
C THR A 105 -30.05 3.54 -17.73
N VAL A 106 -30.13 4.59 -18.56
CA VAL A 106 -31.26 5.51 -18.58
C VAL A 106 -32.36 4.75 -19.30
N SER A 107 -32.99 3.82 -18.57
CA SER A 107 -34.37 3.46 -18.84
C SER A 107 -35.19 4.74 -18.71
N GLN A 108 -35.69 5.21 -19.85
CA GLN A 108 -36.60 6.34 -19.94
C GLN A 108 -37.84 6.07 -19.09
N SER A 109 -38.03 6.79 -17.99
CA SER A 109 -39.36 7.11 -17.47
C SER A 109 -39.31 8.20 -16.38
N HIS A 110 -39.87 9.35 -16.77
CA HIS A 110 -40.60 10.32 -15.95
C HIS A 110 -39.87 11.44 -15.17
N ARG A 111 -40.45 12.63 -15.38
CA ARG A 111 -40.13 13.97 -14.88
C ARG A 111 -40.08 14.02 -13.34
N GLY A 112 -39.10 14.75 -12.80
CA GLY A 112 -39.17 15.23 -11.42
C GLY A 112 -37.87 15.84 -10.90
N SER A 113 -37.89 17.17 -10.72
CA SER A 113 -37.07 18.02 -9.84
C SER A 113 -35.56 17.73 -9.66
N PHE A 114 -34.76 18.69 -10.10
CA PHE A 114 -33.33 18.82 -9.82
C PHE A 114 -33.03 18.74 -8.31
N SER A 115 -32.30 17.71 -7.90
CA SER A 115 -31.44 17.72 -6.71
C SER A 115 -29.99 17.50 -7.17
N GLN A 116 -29.30 18.62 -7.36
CA GLN A 116 -27.89 18.67 -7.72
C GLN A 116 -27.06 18.25 -6.50
N GLY A 117 -26.61 16.99 -6.45
CA GLY A 117 -25.71 16.59 -5.36
C GLY A 117 -25.55 15.09 -5.15
N SER A 118 -25.07 14.31 -6.13
CA SER A 118 -24.49 12.99 -5.85
C SER A 118 -23.69 12.38 -7.02
N CYS A 119 -22.87 13.16 -7.74
CA CYS A 119 -21.99 12.61 -8.79
C CYS A 119 -20.50 12.59 -8.39
N MET A 120 -20.16 13.03 -7.17
CA MET A 120 -18.75 13.06 -6.71
C MET A 120 -18.32 11.77 -6.01
N ARG A 121 -19.26 10.94 -5.53
CA ARG A 121 -18.95 9.77 -4.70
C ARG A 121 -18.71 8.48 -5.50
N GLU A 122 -19.33 8.35 -6.68
CA GLU A 122 -19.21 7.16 -7.53
C GLU A 122 -17.89 7.10 -8.32
N LYS A 123 -17.22 8.24 -8.53
CA LYS A 123 -15.88 8.26 -9.16
C LYS A 123 -14.78 7.70 -8.24
N GLN A 124 -14.97 7.75 -6.93
CA GLN A 124 -13.98 7.31 -5.95
C GLN A 124 -13.97 5.79 -5.72
N GLN A 125 -15.01 5.07 -6.15
CA GLN A 125 -15.17 3.64 -5.88
C GLN A 125 -14.66 2.73 -7.00
N ALA A 126 -14.40 3.25 -8.19
CA ALA A 126 -13.95 2.46 -9.34
C ALA A 126 -12.43 2.57 -9.62
N SER A 127 -11.74 3.61 -9.14
CA SER A 127 -10.31 3.85 -9.39
C SER A 127 -9.33 3.05 -8.50
N ASN A 128 -9.84 2.21 -7.60
CA ASN A 128 -9.10 1.68 -6.44
C ASN A 128 -8.80 0.18 -6.51
N ARG A 129 -8.57 -0.40 -7.70
CA ARG A 129 -8.20 -1.82 -7.77
C ARG A 129 -6.75 -2.09 -7.39
N SER A 130 -5.84 -1.18 -7.75
CA SER A 130 -4.42 -1.27 -7.42
C SER A 130 -4.03 -0.27 -6.35
N VAL A 131 -3.28 -0.70 -5.34
CA VAL A 131 -2.59 0.21 -4.42
C VAL A 131 -1.42 0.85 -5.17
N ILE A 132 -1.30 2.19 -5.13
CA ILE A 132 -0.15 2.86 -5.77
C ILE A 132 0.59 3.64 -4.70
N ILE A 133 1.84 3.24 -4.46
CA ILE A 133 2.74 3.88 -3.50
C ILE A 133 3.80 4.62 -4.29
N SER A 134 3.91 5.92 -4.05
CA SER A 134 4.96 6.74 -4.65
C SER A 134 5.95 7.15 -3.57
N GLU A 135 7.22 6.88 -3.82
CA GLU A 135 8.31 7.42 -3.01
C GLU A 135 8.54 8.90 -3.35
N ILE A 136 8.74 9.70 -2.30
CA ILE A 136 9.06 11.13 -2.33
C ILE A 136 10.33 11.38 -1.51
N LEU A 137 11.31 12.00 -2.15
CA LEU A 137 12.62 12.30 -1.58
C LEU A 137 12.62 13.63 -0.81
N ASP A 138 11.98 14.69 -1.32
CA ASP A 138 11.90 16.00 -0.65
C ASP A 138 10.68 16.06 0.31
N PRO A 139 10.90 16.23 1.63
CA PRO A 139 9.83 16.40 2.60
C PRO A 139 8.89 17.57 2.29
N ARG A 140 9.37 18.62 1.62
CA ARG A 140 8.55 19.77 1.22
C ARG A 140 7.51 19.37 0.19
N THR A 141 7.90 18.54 -0.79
CA THR A 141 6.98 18.00 -1.80
C THR A 141 5.89 17.18 -1.11
N LYS A 142 6.26 16.32 -0.15
CA LYS A 142 5.30 15.52 0.62
C LYS A 142 4.27 16.39 1.36
N TYR A 143 4.72 17.47 2.01
CA TYR A 143 3.83 18.40 2.71
C TYR A 143 2.82 19.08 1.77
N LEU A 144 3.25 19.44 0.55
CA LEU A 144 2.33 20.01 -0.44
C LEU A 144 1.28 19.01 -0.91
N LEU A 145 1.63 17.72 -0.94
CA LEU A 145 0.75 16.64 -1.37
C LEU A 145 -0.21 16.17 -0.28
N SER A 146 0.13 16.30 1.01
CA SER A 146 -0.76 15.87 2.10
C SER A 146 -2.09 16.62 2.13
N GLU A 147 -2.14 17.82 1.55
CA GLU A 147 -3.37 18.60 1.37
C GLU A 147 -4.22 18.13 0.17
N THR A 148 -3.65 17.28 -0.69
CA THR A 148 -4.31 16.74 -1.86
C THR A 148 -4.78 15.31 -1.58
N LYS A 149 -6.01 14.95 -1.97
CA LYS A 149 -6.48 13.54 -1.97
C LYS A 149 -5.80 12.68 -3.04
N ILE A 150 -4.72 13.19 -3.63
CA ILE A 150 -3.99 12.58 -4.71
C ILE A 150 -2.86 11.83 -4.01
N SER A 151 -3.08 10.53 -3.87
CA SER A 151 -2.07 9.47 -3.64
C SER A 151 -1.44 9.28 -2.27
N ASP A 152 -1.18 7.99 -1.99
CA ASP A 152 -0.42 7.47 -0.86
C ASP A 152 1.09 7.66 -1.11
N CYS A 153 1.56 8.90 -0.94
CA CYS A 153 2.98 9.24 -1.03
C CYS A 153 3.69 8.94 0.30
N VAL A 154 4.84 8.28 0.22
CA VAL A 154 5.68 7.94 1.37
C VAL A 154 7.04 8.59 1.20
N SER A 155 7.66 9.01 2.30
CA SER A 155 9.06 9.44 2.32
C SER A 155 9.87 8.47 3.17
N PRO A 156 10.63 7.53 2.56
CA PRO A 156 11.47 6.59 3.30
C PRO A 156 12.50 7.28 4.18
N ASN A 157 13.05 8.42 3.74
CA ASN A 157 14.01 9.21 4.52
C ASN A 157 13.45 9.67 5.88
N GLU A 158 12.15 10.01 5.95
CA GLU A 158 11.49 10.32 7.21
C GLU A 158 11.33 9.08 8.10
N LEU A 159 10.96 7.93 7.52
CA LEU A 159 10.86 6.66 8.24
C LEU A 159 12.21 6.23 8.84
N VAL A 160 13.29 6.36 8.06
CA VAL A 160 14.65 6.09 8.53
C VAL A 160 15.05 7.05 9.65
N SER A 161 14.73 8.34 9.51
CA SER A 161 15.01 9.33 10.56
C SER A 161 14.28 9.02 11.87
N MET A 162 13.01 8.60 11.78
CA MET A 162 12.24 8.15 12.95
C MET A 162 12.83 6.89 13.57
N ALA A 163 13.22 5.90 12.76
CA ALA A 163 13.87 4.68 13.25
C ALA A 163 15.17 5.00 14.01
N LEU A 164 16.01 5.87 13.45
CA LEU A 164 17.24 6.32 14.11
C LEU A 164 16.94 7.04 15.43
N ALA A 165 15.96 7.93 15.46
CA ALA A 165 15.57 8.62 16.69
C ALA A 165 15.10 7.63 17.78
N MET A 166 14.28 6.63 17.41
CA MET A 166 13.83 5.59 18.34
C MET A 166 15.00 4.80 18.94
N VAL A 167 15.99 4.42 18.12
CA VAL A 167 17.18 3.67 18.56
C VAL A 167 18.12 4.54 19.41
N VAL A 168 18.18 5.84 19.15
CA VAL A 168 18.95 6.80 19.95
C VAL A 168 18.34 6.96 21.35
N GLU A 169 17.01 7.02 21.44
CA GLU A 169 16.29 7.08 22.73
C GLU A 169 16.45 5.78 23.54
N ASP A 170 16.29 4.62 22.89
CA ASP A 170 16.53 3.32 23.52
C ASP A 170 17.12 2.31 22.52
N ARG A 171 18.36 1.89 22.79
CA ARG A 171 19.09 0.93 21.94
C ARG A 171 18.42 -0.44 21.86
N GLN A 172 17.60 -0.82 22.85
CA GLN A 172 16.88 -2.09 22.81
C GLN A 172 15.83 -2.12 21.69
N ILE A 173 15.34 -0.96 21.25
CA ILE A 173 14.37 -0.85 20.15
C ILE A 173 14.95 -1.33 18.82
N ASN A 174 16.27 -1.24 18.62
CA ASN A 174 16.89 -1.72 17.39
C ASN A 174 16.60 -3.21 17.16
N VAL A 175 16.65 -4.02 18.22
CA VAL A 175 16.35 -5.47 18.14
C VAL A 175 14.90 -5.71 17.72
N VAL A 176 13.97 -4.92 18.26
CA VAL A 176 12.54 -5.01 17.90
C VAL A 176 12.31 -4.60 16.45
N LEU A 177 12.94 -3.52 15.98
CA LEU A 177 12.83 -3.09 14.58
C LEU A 177 13.47 -4.09 13.63
N GLU A 178 14.63 -4.65 13.97
CA GLU A 178 15.28 -5.71 13.19
C GLU A 178 14.39 -6.94 13.03
N GLU A 179 13.71 -7.37 14.11
CA GLU A 179 12.76 -8.49 14.03
C GLU A 179 11.53 -8.14 13.18
N LEU A 180 10.93 -6.96 13.36
CA LEU A 180 9.72 -6.56 12.63
C LEU A 180 9.95 -6.31 11.12
N PHE A 181 11.19 -6.02 10.70
CA PHE A 181 11.55 -5.82 9.29
C PHE A 181 12.25 -7.03 8.67
N ALA A 182 12.53 -8.07 9.46
CA ALA A 182 13.09 -9.32 8.94
C ALA A 182 12.06 -10.08 8.10
N GLU A 183 12.54 -10.97 7.23
CA GLU A 183 11.68 -11.86 6.44
C GLU A 183 11.11 -13.02 7.27
N GLU A 184 11.76 -13.31 8.41
CA GLU A 184 11.40 -14.38 9.33
C GLU A 184 11.12 -13.79 10.71
N GLY A 185 10.14 -14.36 11.41
CA GLY A 185 9.75 -13.93 12.75
C GLY A 185 8.40 -13.22 12.78
N ASN A 186 8.24 -12.30 13.74
CA ASN A 186 7.01 -11.58 13.95
C ASN A 186 6.90 -10.37 13.01
N GLU A 187 5.77 -10.25 12.33
CA GLU A 187 5.48 -9.12 11.43
C GLU A 187 4.16 -8.44 11.78
N TRP A 188 3.95 -7.25 11.20
CA TRP A 188 2.67 -6.55 11.30
C TRP A 188 1.68 -7.08 10.27
N GLN A 189 0.54 -7.57 10.76
CA GLN A 189 -0.53 -8.09 9.92
C GLN A 189 -1.85 -7.37 10.20
N ILE A 190 -2.65 -7.21 9.15
CA ILE A 190 -4.05 -6.77 9.27
C ILE A 190 -4.91 -8.02 9.12
N ARG A 191 -5.66 -8.33 10.17
CA ARG A 191 -6.52 -9.52 10.23
C ARG A 191 -8.00 -9.11 10.20
N GLU A 192 -8.80 -9.90 9.49
CA GLU A 192 -10.25 -9.71 9.43
C GLU A 192 -10.89 -9.97 10.80
N ALA A 193 -11.95 -9.25 11.14
CA ALA A 193 -12.55 -9.34 12.47
C ALA A 193 -13.25 -10.68 12.74
N ASP A 194 -13.74 -11.36 11.71
CA ASP A 194 -14.43 -12.66 11.81
C ASP A 194 -13.57 -13.77 12.43
N LEU A 195 -12.23 -13.64 12.37
CA LEU A 195 -11.29 -14.53 13.05
C LEU A 195 -11.39 -14.48 14.58
N TYR A 196 -11.90 -13.39 15.14
CA TYR A 196 -11.94 -13.15 16.59
C TYR A 196 -13.35 -12.99 17.17
N LEU A 197 -14.34 -12.61 16.35
CA LEU A 197 -15.67 -12.25 16.84
C LEU A 197 -16.77 -12.53 15.81
N HIS A 198 -18.01 -12.51 16.28
CA HIS A 198 -19.21 -12.61 15.42
C HIS A 198 -19.85 -11.25 15.16
N GLU A 199 -20.68 -11.16 14.11
CA GLU A 199 -21.34 -9.91 13.74
C GLU A 199 -22.20 -9.37 14.88
N GLY A 200 -21.96 -8.11 15.26
CA GLY A 200 -22.70 -7.43 16.32
C GLY A 200 -22.33 -7.85 17.74
N GLU A 201 -21.26 -8.61 17.93
CA GLU A 201 -20.82 -9.04 19.26
C GLU A 201 -20.31 -7.85 20.10
N GLU A 202 -20.69 -7.82 21.39
CA GLU A 202 -20.26 -6.77 22.32
C GLU A 202 -19.08 -7.23 23.16
N LEU A 203 -17.88 -6.78 22.79
CA LEU A 203 -16.63 -7.15 23.45
C LEU A 203 -15.79 -5.93 23.78
N SER A 204 -15.07 -6.01 24.88
CA SER A 204 -13.96 -5.12 25.19
C SER A 204 -12.72 -5.48 24.36
N PHE A 205 -11.81 -4.52 24.17
CA PHE A 205 -10.55 -4.77 23.46
C PHE A 205 -9.70 -5.85 24.14
N TYR A 206 -9.73 -5.94 25.48
CA TYR A 206 -9.03 -7.01 26.20
C TYR A 206 -9.59 -8.40 25.89
N GLN A 207 -10.90 -8.55 25.72
CA GLN A 207 -11.48 -9.84 25.36
C GLN A 207 -11.04 -10.28 23.97
N ILE A 208 -10.92 -9.35 23.02
CA ILE A 208 -10.39 -9.63 21.68
C ILE A 208 -8.92 -10.03 21.76
N LEU A 209 -8.13 -9.29 22.55
CA LEU A 209 -6.73 -9.63 22.80
C LEU A 209 -6.59 -11.06 23.36
N LEU A 210 -7.43 -11.46 24.31
CA LEU A 210 -7.43 -12.83 24.85
C LEU A 210 -7.76 -13.89 23.79
N ARG A 211 -8.68 -13.61 22.87
CA ARG A 211 -9.01 -14.53 21.75
C ARG A 211 -7.85 -14.63 20.76
N ALA A 212 -7.25 -13.50 20.38
CA ALA A 212 -6.09 -13.48 19.50
C ALA A 212 -4.89 -14.23 20.11
N ARG A 213 -4.70 -14.17 21.43
CA ARG A 213 -3.67 -14.95 22.11
C ARG A 213 -3.83 -16.46 21.96
N GLN A 214 -5.04 -16.98 21.78
CA GLN A 214 -5.25 -18.40 21.50
C GLN A 214 -4.66 -18.81 20.13
N ARG A 215 -4.49 -17.84 19.24
CA ARG A 215 -3.86 -17.98 17.92
C ARG A 215 -2.38 -17.58 17.91
N ARG A 216 -1.79 -17.31 19.09
CA ARG A 216 -0.43 -16.76 19.27
C ARG A 216 -0.21 -15.35 18.72
N GLU A 217 -1.29 -14.61 18.47
CA GLU A 217 -1.22 -13.26 17.93
C GLU A 217 -1.31 -12.21 19.05
N ILE A 218 -0.72 -11.03 18.83
CA ILE A 218 -0.81 -9.88 19.73
C ILE A 218 -1.56 -8.75 19.03
N VAL A 219 -2.81 -8.52 19.40
CA VAL A 219 -3.59 -7.39 18.88
C VAL A 219 -3.09 -6.09 19.50
N ILE A 220 -2.58 -5.19 18.66
CA ILE A 220 -2.07 -3.88 19.07
C ILE A 220 -3.05 -2.74 18.76
N GLY A 221 -4.02 -2.97 17.87
CA GLY A 221 -4.97 -1.96 17.47
C GLY A 221 -6.11 -2.49 16.61
N TYR A 222 -6.94 -1.58 16.12
CA TYR A 222 -8.05 -1.90 15.21
C TYR A 222 -8.34 -0.75 14.24
N ARG A 223 -8.96 -1.06 13.12
CA ARG A 223 -9.56 -0.10 12.18
C ARG A 223 -11.03 -0.46 12.02
N LEU A 224 -11.90 0.49 12.36
CA LEU A 224 -13.33 0.33 12.14
C LEU A 224 -13.63 0.43 10.64
N PHE A 225 -14.65 -0.27 10.16
CA PHE A 225 -15.01 -0.29 8.73
C PHE A 225 -15.20 1.11 8.13
N ASN A 226 -15.80 2.04 8.88
CA ASN A 226 -16.07 3.41 8.44
C ASN A 226 -14.97 4.41 8.84
N ALA A 227 -13.88 3.97 9.45
CA ALA A 227 -12.79 4.84 9.87
C ALA A 227 -11.66 4.86 8.85
N GLU A 228 -11.18 6.05 8.50
CA GLU A 228 -10.04 6.21 7.61
C GLU A 228 -8.73 5.76 8.25
N LYS A 229 -8.58 5.92 9.58
CA LYS A 229 -7.35 5.64 10.31
C LYS A 229 -7.54 4.49 11.30
N ALA A 230 -6.51 3.66 11.42
CA ALA A 230 -6.41 2.66 12.48
C ALA A 230 -6.08 3.34 13.82
N VAL A 231 -6.56 2.75 14.91
CA VAL A 231 -6.26 3.16 16.28
C VAL A 231 -5.32 2.13 16.88
N ILE A 232 -4.05 2.49 17.02
CA ILE A 232 -3.04 1.70 17.71
C ILE A 232 -3.08 2.05 19.21
N ASN A 233 -2.98 1.03 20.05
CA ASN A 233 -3.06 1.13 21.51
C ASN A 233 -4.29 1.93 22.00
N PRO A 234 -5.51 1.42 21.78
CA PRO A 234 -6.73 2.14 22.14
C PRO A 234 -6.79 2.44 23.65
N PRO A 235 -7.24 3.63 24.08
CA PRO A 235 -7.17 4.04 25.49
C PRO A 235 -8.18 3.30 26.39
N ALA A 236 -9.41 3.07 25.91
CA ALA A 236 -10.48 2.46 26.70
C ALA A 236 -10.59 0.94 26.45
N LYS A 237 -9.61 0.17 26.94
CA LYS A 237 -9.48 -1.27 26.62
C LYS A 237 -10.53 -2.18 27.27
N THR A 238 -11.12 -1.75 28.40
CA THR A 238 -12.12 -2.51 29.16
C THR A 238 -13.56 -2.21 28.74
N LYS A 239 -13.80 -1.11 28.02
CA LYS A 239 -15.14 -0.70 27.62
C LYS A 239 -15.63 -1.62 26.51
N ASN A 240 -16.80 -2.23 26.71
CA ASN A 240 -17.45 -3.01 25.67
C ASN A 240 -17.84 -2.12 24.50
N ARG A 241 -17.63 -2.66 23.30
CA ARG A 241 -18.02 -2.07 22.03
C ARG A 241 -18.69 -3.14 21.21
N ARG A 242 -19.70 -2.73 20.44
CA ARG A 242 -20.29 -3.58 19.40
C ARG A 242 -19.40 -3.55 18.16
N TRP A 243 -18.91 -4.71 17.75
CA TRP A 243 -18.03 -4.88 16.59
C TRP A 243 -18.79 -5.37 15.37
N SER A 244 -18.22 -5.13 14.18
CA SER A 244 -18.67 -5.73 12.93
C SER A 244 -17.57 -6.61 12.34
N VAL A 245 -17.94 -7.66 11.61
CA VAL A 245 -16.98 -8.49 10.86
C VAL A 245 -16.24 -7.71 9.78
N LYS A 246 -16.75 -6.53 9.41
CA LYS A 246 -16.09 -5.61 8.47
C LYS A 246 -15.00 -4.75 9.11
N ASP A 247 -14.89 -4.77 10.44
CA ASP A 247 -13.76 -4.15 11.12
C ASP A 247 -12.50 -5.00 10.88
N ALA A 248 -11.33 -4.42 11.12
CA ALA A 248 -10.06 -5.11 11.01
C ALA A 248 -9.20 -4.90 12.26
N PHE A 249 -8.40 -5.90 12.63
CA PHE A 249 -7.46 -5.82 13.74
C PHE A 249 -6.03 -5.72 13.24
N VAL A 250 -5.23 -4.91 13.91
CA VAL A 250 -3.79 -4.81 13.66
C VAL A 250 -3.11 -5.70 14.69
N VAL A 251 -2.36 -6.69 14.21
CA VAL A 251 -1.73 -7.71 15.04
C VAL A 251 -0.24 -7.83 14.75
N ILE A 252 0.50 -8.28 15.76
CA ILE A 252 1.86 -8.80 15.61
C ILE A 252 1.75 -10.33 15.71
N ALA A 253 2.24 -11.03 14.70
CA ALA A 253 2.18 -12.48 14.61
C ALA A 253 3.33 -13.02 13.76
N GLU A 254 3.70 -14.29 13.96
CA GLU A 254 4.63 -14.99 13.08
C GLU A 254 4.00 -15.18 11.68
N MET A 255 4.85 -15.18 10.66
CA MET A 255 4.45 -15.46 9.27
C MET A 255 3.93 -16.91 9.15
N GLU A 256 2.79 -17.09 8.49
CA GLU A 256 2.15 -18.42 8.24
C GLU A 256 2.79 -19.18 7.07
#